data_AF-A0A7V2CKA7-F1
#
_entry.id   AF-A0A7V2CKA7-F1
#
_cell.length_a   1.000
_cell.length_b   1.000
_cell.length_c   1.000
_cell.angle_alpha   90.00
_cell.angle_beta   90.00
_cell.angle_gamma   90.00
#
_symmetry.space_group_name_H-M   'P 1'
#
loop_
_entity.id
_entity.type
_entity.pdbx_description
1 polymer ?
#
loop_
_entity_poly.entity_id
_entity_poly.type
_entity_poly.pdbx_seq_one_letter_code
_entity_poly.pdbx_strand_id
1 'polypeptide(L)'
;MTDHKQMIDTYRRAAELNLSDPLRAGSLLRFPHYGQLVMTGDLHGHERNFDKLVRFCDLRRAAVRHVILHELVHGDPDPVNGLDTSARLLFKAAQWKIDFPEQVHFLMSNHELAQLSGHEVTKGGRNVSEDFVHGLIKLYGEQHAVEIMEAIEDFLASYPLAGITPNRVFLSHSLPNFRDLPRFRPDILDRVLSREQLARDGSVHMLVWGREHPAELLEQLGEIYDAELFIVGHQPQATGYEVQENRLLILASDHDHGVFTTIDLGKPVTMEMLVEKIRLYV
;
A
#
# COMPACT_ATOMS: atom_id res chain seq x y z
N MET A 1 -8.57 -15.08 19.80
CA MET A 1 -8.13 -13.68 19.66
C MET A 1 -6.62 -13.69 19.80
N THR A 2 -5.88 -13.02 18.92
CA THR A 2 -4.41 -12.95 19.01
C THR A 2 -4.03 -12.27 20.32
N ASP A 3 -2.93 -12.68 20.96
CA ASP A 3 -2.46 -11.98 22.15
C ASP A 3 -1.96 -10.56 21.81
N HIS A 4 -2.36 -9.56 22.58
CA HIS A 4 -1.98 -8.15 22.37
C HIS A 4 -0.46 -7.95 22.31
N LYS A 5 0.31 -8.64 23.17
CA LYS A 5 1.78 -8.56 23.15
C LYS A 5 2.36 -9.10 21.86
N GLN A 6 1.82 -10.24 21.40
CA GLN A 6 2.21 -10.80 20.11
C GLN A 6 1.93 -9.82 18.96
N MET A 7 0.79 -9.11 18.99
CA MET A 7 0.49 -8.08 17.97
C MET A 7 1.51 -6.95 17.99
N ILE A 8 1.80 -6.40 19.17
CA ILE A 8 2.77 -5.33 19.36
C ILE A 8 4.16 -5.74 18.85
N ASP A 9 4.64 -6.92 19.26
CA ASP A 9 5.95 -7.43 18.86
C ASP A 9 6.02 -7.68 17.35
N THR A 10 4.93 -8.17 16.75
CA THR A 10 4.84 -8.40 15.30
C THR A 10 4.94 -7.08 14.53
N TYR A 11 4.19 -6.05 14.93
CA TYR A 11 4.23 -4.76 14.25
C TYR A 11 5.59 -4.08 14.37
N ARG A 12 6.18 -4.05 15.57
CA ARG A 12 7.53 -3.50 15.79
C ARG A 12 8.57 -4.24 14.95
N ARG A 13 8.51 -5.57 14.93
CA ARG A 13 9.45 -6.36 14.13
C ARG A 13 9.27 -6.14 12.63
N ALA A 14 8.03 -6.08 12.14
CA ALA A 14 7.75 -5.79 10.74
C ALA A 14 8.21 -4.37 10.35
N ALA A 15 8.09 -3.39 11.25
CA ALA A 15 8.57 -2.02 11.05
C ALA A 15 10.09 -1.98 10.87
N GLU A 16 10.84 -2.66 11.75
CA GLU A 16 12.29 -2.81 11.61
C GLU A 16 12.69 -3.42 10.27
N LEU A 17 11.96 -4.45 9.83
CA LEU A 17 12.21 -5.13 8.54
C LEU A 17 11.88 -4.24 7.34
N ASN A 18 10.88 -3.37 7.42
CA ASN A 18 10.60 -2.38 6.38
C ASN A 18 11.68 -1.30 6.27
N LEU A 19 12.24 -0.87 7.41
CA LEU A 19 13.29 0.16 7.47
C LEU A 19 14.66 -0.36 7.05
N SER A 20 14.94 -1.64 7.34
CA SER A 20 16.20 -2.32 7.00
C SER A 20 16.14 -3.09 5.68
N ASP A 21 15.06 -2.95 4.91
CA ASP A 21 14.87 -3.65 3.64
C ASP A 21 15.98 -3.31 2.65
N PRO A 22 16.69 -4.29 2.07
CA PRO A 22 17.80 -4.03 1.15
C PRO A 22 17.36 -3.35 -0.16
N LEU A 23 16.08 -3.42 -0.53
CA LEU A 23 15.54 -2.72 -1.69
C LEU A 23 15.21 -1.25 -1.39
N ARG A 24 15.24 -0.82 -0.12
CA ARG A 24 14.88 0.54 0.27
C ARG A 24 16.05 1.51 0.09
N ALA A 25 15.77 2.61 -0.61
CA ALA A 25 16.62 3.80 -0.68
C ALA A 25 15.76 5.03 -0.31
N GLY A 26 15.92 5.55 0.91
CA GLY A 26 15.07 6.63 1.42
C GLY A 26 13.64 6.16 1.66
N SER A 27 12.68 6.74 0.94
CA SER A 27 11.27 6.33 0.91
C SER A 27 10.87 5.63 -0.40
N LEU A 28 11.86 5.20 -1.20
CA LEU A 28 11.66 4.51 -2.46
C LEU A 28 12.18 3.07 -2.39
N LEU A 29 11.37 2.12 -2.82
CA LEU A 29 11.81 0.74 -3.09
C LEU A 29 12.40 0.66 -4.51
N ARG A 30 13.58 0.06 -4.66
CA ARG A 30 14.25 -0.15 -5.95
C ARG A 30 14.36 -1.65 -6.21
N PHE A 31 13.54 -2.15 -7.13
CA PHE A 31 13.46 -3.59 -7.42
C PHE A 31 14.64 -4.06 -8.29
N PRO A 32 15.03 -5.35 -8.19
CA PRO A 32 16.08 -5.93 -9.02
C PRO A 32 15.62 -6.08 -10.48
N HIS A 33 16.57 -6.33 -11.40
CA HIS A 33 16.31 -6.56 -12.83
C HIS A 33 15.97 -8.03 -13.16
N TYR A 34 15.50 -8.78 -12.17
CA TYR A 34 15.16 -10.20 -12.31
C TYR A 34 14.02 -10.55 -11.37
N GLY A 35 13.33 -11.64 -11.67
CA GLY A 35 12.21 -12.11 -10.86
C GLY A 35 10.87 -11.51 -11.27
N GLN A 36 9.90 -11.60 -10.37
CA GLN A 36 8.52 -11.17 -10.61
C GLN A 36 8.04 -10.29 -9.48
N LEU A 37 7.44 -9.16 -9.80
CA LEU A 37 6.74 -8.32 -8.83
C LEU A 37 5.23 -8.50 -8.96
N VAL A 38 4.55 -8.73 -7.84
CA VAL A 38 3.09 -8.75 -7.74
C VAL A 38 2.63 -7.41 -7.16
N MET A 39 1.79 -6.69 -7.88
CA MET A 39 1.26 -5.39 -7.46
C MET A 39 -0.25 -5.51 -7.23
N THR A 40 -0.70 -5.18 -6.02
CA THR A 40 -2.13 -5.14 -5.66
C THR A 40 -2.72 -3.75 -5.85
N GLY A 41 -4.05 -3.66 -5.79
CA GLY A 41 -4.77 -2.42 -5.47
C GLY A 41 -5.03 -2.31 -3.96
N ASP A 42 -5.96 -1.43 -3.62
CA ASP A 42 -6.44 -1.20 -2.26
C ASP A 42 -7.10 -2.47 -1.72
N LEU A 43 -6.85 -2.83 -0.46
CA LEU A 43 -7.34 -4.08 0.13
C LEU A 43 -8.41 -3.89 1.20
N HIS A 44 -8.43 -2.77 1.92
CA HIS A 44 -9.47 -2.38 2.88
C HIS A 44 -9.99 -3.53 3.76
N GLY A 45 -9.11 -4.25 4.44
CA GLY A 45 -9.50 -5.35 5.33
C GLY A 45 -10.02 -6.61 4.63
N HIS A 46 -9.96 -6.71 3.30
CA HIS A 46 -10.53 -7.83 2.53
C HIS A 46 -9.69 -9.13 2.63
N GLU A 47 -9.78 -9.79 3.80
CA GLU A 47 -9.00 -10.99 4.15
C GLU A 47 -9.09 -12.12 3.12
N ARG A 48 -10.24 -12.30 2.45
CA ARG A 48 -10.41 -13.37 1.45
C ARG A 48 -9.49 -13.19 0.24
N ASN A 49 -9.31 -11.95 -0.21
CA ASN A 49 -8.44 -11.66 -1.36
C ASN A 49 -6.97 -11.75 -0.94
N PHE A 50 -6.64 -11.27 0.26
CA PHE A 50 -5.32 -11.48 0.84
C PHE A 50 -4.95 -12.97 0.96
N ASP A 51 -5.83 -13.82 1.49
CA ASP A 51 -5.56 -15.25 1.62
C ASP A 51 -5.34 -15.93 0.24
N LYS A 52 -6.08 -15.49 -0.79
CA LYS A 52 -5.88 -15.94 -2.18
C LYS A 52 -4.56 -15.41 -2.77
N LEU A 53 -4.19 -14.17 -2.46
CA LEU A 53 -2.90 -13.58 -2.85
C LEU A 53 -1.74 -14.39 -2.30
N VAL A 54 -1.76 -14.70 -1.00
CA VAL A 54 -0.70 -15.48 -0.34
C VAL A 54 -0.54 -16.85 -1.01
N ARG A 55 -1.65 -17.51 -1.36
CA ARG A 55 -1.63 -18.79 -2.09
C ARG A 55 -1.07 -18.66 -3.50
N PHE A 56 -1.47 -17.62 -4.24
CA PHE A 56 -0.93 -17.36 -5.57
C PHE A 56 0.58 -17.09 -5.53
N CYS A 57 1.00 -16.27 -4.56
CA CYS A 57 2.39 -15.85 -4.42
C CYS A 57 3.30 -17.00 -4.03
N ASP A 58 2.86 -17.95 -3.20
CA ASP A 58 3.62 -19.14 -2.77
C ASP A 58 5.12 -18.85 -2.57
N LEU A 59 5.40 -17.82 -1.75
CA LEU A 59 6.73 -17.20 -1.68
C LEU A 59 7.84 -18.18 -1.26
N ARG A 60 7.48 -19.23 -0.51
CA ARG A 60 8.40 -20.34 -0.17
C ARG A 60 8.97 -21.05 -1.39
N ARG A 61 8.18 -21.16 -2.47
CA ARG A 61 8.59 -21.84 -3.71
C ARG A 61 9.03 -20.86 -4.81
N ALA A 62 8.74 -19.58 -4.64
CA ALA A 62 9.08 -18.52 -5.59
C ALA A 62 10.01 -17.47 -4.95
N ALA A 63 11.26 -17.85 -4.67
CA ALA A 63 12.20 -17.02 -3.92
C ALA A 63 12.52 -15.65 -4.56
N VAL A 64 12.38 -15.53 -5.89
CA VAL A 64 12.58 -14.27 -6.64
C VAL A 64 11.27 -13.53 -6.94
N ARG A 65 10.21 -13.82 -6.18
CA ARG A 65 8.94 -13.10 -6.26
C ARG A 65 8.85 -12.08 -5.14
N HIS A 66 8.48 -10.87 -5.51
CA HIS A 66 8.14 -9.79 -4.60
C HIS A 66 6.63 -9.50 -4.67
N VAL A 67 6.06 -8.95 -3.61
CA VAL A 67 4.66 -8.54 -3.53
C VAL A 67 4.57 -7.21 -2.81
N ILE A 68 3.80 -6.27 -3.36
CA ILE A 68 3.48 -4.99 -2.73
C ILE A 68 2.05 -5.02 -2.22
N LEU A 69 1.85 -4.52 -1.00
CA LEU A 69 0.56 -4.32 -0.34
C LEU A 69 0.38 -2.84 0.01
N HIS A 70 -0.83 -2.32 -0.09
CA HIS A 70 -1.17 -0.96 0.31
C HIS A 70 -2.66 -0.83 0.62
N GLU A 71 -3.00 0.17 1.44
CA GLU A 71 -4.37 0.45 1.91
C GLU A 71 -5.04 -0.80 2.49
N LEU A 72 -4.47 -1.28 3.60
CA LEU A 72 -4.92 -2.52 4.27
C LEU A 72 -6.03 -2.27 5.27
N VAL A 73 -6.11 -1.05 5.81
CA VAL A 73 -7.03 -0.67 6.90
C VAL A 73 -8.33 -0.04 6.39
N HIS A 74 -9.23 0.27 7.31
CA HIS A 74 -10.47 1.01 7.06
C HIS A 74 -11.44 0.26 6.14
N GLY A 75 -11.58 -1.04 6.43
CA GLY A 75 -12.54 -1.91 5.76
C GLY A 75 -13.99 -1.57 6.11
N ASP A 76 -14.91 -2.18 5.36
CA ASP A 76 -16.32 -2.11 5.73
C ASP A 76 -16.57 -2.82 7.07
N PRO A 77 -17.52 -2.33 7.89
CA PRO A 77 -17.86 -2.96 9.16
C PRO A 77 -18.24 -4.42 8.97
N ASP A 78 -17.76 -5.27 9.87
CA ASP A 78 -18.11 -6.68 9.89
C ASP A 78 -19.65 -6.83 9.97
N PRO A 79 -20.28 -7.59 9.08
CA PRO A 79 -21.75 -7.69 9.03
C PRO A 79 -22.40 -8.26 10.30
N VAL A 80 -21.63 -8.92 11.17
CA VAL A 80 -22.13 -9.55 12.39
C VAL A 80 -22.00 -8.64 13.59
N ASN A 81 -20.82 -8.04 13.80
CA ASN A 81 -20.54 -7.23 15.00
C ASN A 81 -20.50 -5.71 14.74
N GLY A 82 -20.52 -5.28 13.48
CA GLY A 82 -20.55 -3.87 13.09
C GLY A 82 -19.24 -3.11 13.33
N LEU A 83 -18.13 -3.80 13.60
CA LEU A 83 -16.83 -3.20 13.84
C LEU A 83 -15.96 -3.22 12.58
N ASP A 84 -15.10 -2.21 12.44
CA ASP A 84 -13.94 -2.34 11.55
C ASP A 84 -13.00 -3.41 12.13
N THR A 85 -12.76 -4.46 11.34
CA THR A 85 -11.87 -5.57 11.72
C THR A 85 -10.61 -5.64 10.86
N SER A 86 -10.33 -4.61 10.06
CA SER A 86 -9.18 -4.54 9.16
C SER A 86 -7.82 -4.64 9.87
N ALA A 87 -7.76 -4.38 11.17
CA ALA A 87 -6.59 -4.66 12.01
C ALA A 87 -6.15 -6.15 11.97
N ARG A 88 -7.08 -7.07 11.67
CA ARG A 88 -6.77 -8.50 11.47
C ARG A 88 -5.97 -8.73 10.20
N LEU A 89 -6.36 -8.08 9.09
CA LEU A 89 -5.61 -8.12 7.84
C LEU A 89 -4.24 -7.47 8.01
N LEU A 90 -4.18 -6.30 8.65
CA LEU A 90 -2.92 -5.60 8.92
C LEU A 90 -1.95 -6.49 9.70
N PHE A 91 -2.44 -7.18 10.74
CA PHE A 91 -1.64 -8.13 11.52
C PHE A 91 -1.14 -9.31 10.68
N LYS A 92 -2.02 -9.92 9.85
CA LYS A 92 -1.63 -11.00 8.93
C LYS A 92 -0.54 -10.55 7.96
N ALA A 93 -0.64 -9.33 7.42
CA ALA A 93 0.33 -8.80 6.48
C ALA A 93 1.68 -8.51 7.16
N ALA A 94 1.67 -7.95 8.37
CA ALA A 94 2.87 -7.76 9.18
C ALA A 94 3.57 -9.10 9.49
N GLN A 95 2.82 -10.13 9.86
CA GLN A 95 3.38 -11.48 10.02
C GLN A 95 3.96 -12.02 8.71
N TRP A 96 3.31 -11.76 7.58
CA TRP A 96 3.82 -12.19 6.27
C TRP A 96 5.14 -11.51 5.90
N LYS A 97 5.33 -10.23 6.27
CA LYS A 97 6.62 -9.54 6.20
C LYS A 97 7.69 -10.19 7.05
N ILE A 98 7.37 -10.61 8.28
CA ILE A 98 8.32 -11.31 9.15
C ILE A 98 8.74 -12.65 8.53
N ASP A 99 7.78 -13.38 7.96
CA ASP A 99 8.03 -14.69 7.36
C ASP A 99 8.84 -14.58 6.05
N PHE A 100 8.68 -13.49 5.28
CA PHE A 100 9.34 -13.26 3.99
C PHE A 100 9.85 -11.82 3.86
N PRO A 101 10.89 -11.43 4.65
CA PRO A 101 11.31 -10.04 4.80
C PRO A 101 11.78 -9.38 3.51
N GLU A 102 12.36 -10.12 2.57
CA GLU A 102 12.87 -9.56 1.32
C GLU A 102 11.84 -9.63 0.16
N GLN A 103 10.68 -10.24 0.40
CA GLN A 103 9.69 -10.51 -0.64
C GLN A 103 8.38 -9.75 -0.44
N VAL A 104 7.97 -9.48 0.80
CA VAL A 104 6.74 -8.72 1.09
C VAL A 104 7.10 -7.27 1.35
N HIS A 105 6.41 -6.37 0.65
CA HIS A 105 6.65 -4.93 0.65
C HIS A 105 5.34 -4.18 0.87
N PHE A 106 5.44 -2.97 1.39
CA PHE A 106 4.29 -2.09 1.61
C PHE A 106 4.48 -0.77 0.88
N LEU A 107 3.39 -0.07 0.57
CA LEU A 107 3.42 1.34 0.19
C LEU A 107 2.45 2.13 1.07
N MET A 108 2.85 3.35 1.43
CA MET A 108 2.01 4.29 2.18
C MET A 108 0.78 4.67 1.36
N SER A 109 -0.42 4.49 1.92
CA SER A 109 -1.67 5.02 1.35
C SER A 109 -2.13 6.31 2.03
N ASN A 110 -3.18 6.91 1.49
CA ASN A 110 -3.89 8.00 2.14
C ASN A 110 -4.56 7.56 3.45
N HIS A 111 -5.08 6.33 3.53
CA HIS A 111 -5.73 5.78 4.71
C HIS A 111 -4.70 5.51 5.83
N GLU A 112 -3.55 4.92 5.50
CA GLU A 112 -2.46 4.76 6.48
C GLU A 112 -1.90 6.12 6.93
N LEU A 113 -1.73 7.08 6.01
CA LEU A 113 -1.29 8.43 6.34
C LEU A 113 -2.31 9.16 7.23
N ALA A 114 -3.60 9.03 6.95
CA ALA A 114 -4.67 9.64 7.73
C ALA A 114 -4.67 9.10 9.16
N GLN A 115 -4.53 7.78 9.32
CA GLN A 115 -4.41 7.14 10.63
C GLN A 115 -3.20 7.67 11.41
N LEU A 116 -2.04 7.85 10.75
CA LEU A 116 -0.82 8.38 11.38
C LEU A 116 -0.92 9.85 11.80
N SER A 117 -1.61 10.66 11.00
CA SER A 117 -1.71 12.11 11.16
C SER A 117 -2.91 12.55 11.99
N GLY A 118 -3.80 11.61 12.36
CA GLY A 118 -5.08 11.93 13.00
C GLY A 118 -6.03 12.69 12.08
N HIS A 119 -5.82 12.62 10.76
CA HIS A 119 -6.71 13.23 9.79
C HIS A 119 -7.99 12.41 9.67
N GLU A 120 -9.14 13.07 9.77
CA GLU A 120 -10.42 12.41 9.63
C GLU A 120 -10.67 12.04 8.16
N VAL A 121 -10.97 10.77 7.91
CA VAL A 121 -11.42 10.29 6.61
C VAL A 121 -12.86 9.84 6.75
N THR A 122 -13.75 10.46 5.96
CA THR A 122 -15.17 10.12 5.97
C THR A 122 -15.52 9.24 4.78
N LYS A 123 -16.01 8.02 5.04
CA LYS A 123 -16.53 7.09 4.02
C LYS A 123 -17.97 6.72 4.36
N GLY A 124 -18.91 7.04 3.48
CA GLY A 124 -20.34 6.75 3.71
C GLY A 124 -20.92 7.44 4.94
N GLY A 125 -20.40 8.60 5.34
CA GLY A 125 -20.82 9.33 6.53
C GLY A 125 -20.21 8.84 7.85
N ARG A 126 -19.31 7.85 7.82
CA ARG A 126 -18.56 7.35 8.98
C ARG A 126 -17.14 7.89 9.00
N ASN A 127 -16.61 8.19 10.17
CA ASN A 127 -15.19 8.45 10.37
C ASN A 127 -14.45 7.11 10.50
N VAL A 128 -13.76 6.69 9.44
CA VAL A 128 -13.16 5.35 9.39
C VAL A 128 -11.96 5.19 10.33
N SER A 129 -11.26 6.30 10.64
CA SER A 129 -10.14 6.31 11.59
C SER A 129 -10.64 6.07 13.01
N GLU A 130 -11.77 6.69 13.39
CA GLU A 130 -12.43 6.45 14.68
C GLU A 130 -13.00 5.04 14.77
N ASP A 131 -13.64 4.55 13.70
CA ASP A 131 -14.20 3.19 13.66
C ASP A 131 -13.11 2.12 13.85
N PHE A 132 -11.92 2.33 13.26
CA PHE A 132 -10.77 1.45 13.42
C PHE A 132 -10.29 1.38 14.87
N VAL A 133 -10.10 2.54 15.51
CA VAL A 133 -9.70 2.62 16.93
C VAL A 133 -10.78 2.01 17.83
N HIS A 134 -12.05 2.29 17.55
CA HIS A 134 -13.18 1.73 18.29
C HIS A 134 -13.24 0.19 18.17
N GLY A 135 -12.97 -0.35 16.98
CA GLY A 135 -12.84 -1.79 16.76
C GLY A 135 -11.78 -2.42 17.65
N LEU A 136 -10.59 -1.81 17.76
CA LEU A 136 -9.53 -2.29 18.65
C LEU A 136 -9.92 -2.22 20.12
N ILE A 137 -10.55 -1.13 20.58
CA ILE A 137 -11.04 -0.99 21.96
C ILE A 137 -12.05 -2.09 22.27
N LYS A 138 -12.97 -2.40 21.36
CA LYS A 138 -13.99 -3.44 21.57
C LYS A 138 -13.38 -4.84 21.60
N LEU A 139 -12.33 -5.09 20.83
CA LEU A 139 -11.69 -6.40 20.77
C LEU A 139 -10.71 -6.62 21.94
N TYR A 140 -9.88 -5.64 22.27
CA TYR A 140 -8.73 -5.83 23.17
C TYR A 140 -8.86 -5.08 24.50
N GLY A 141 -9.88 -4.22 24.67
CA GLY A 141 -10.02 -3.33 25.81
C GLY A 141 -9.18 -2.05 25.65
N GLU A 142 -9.61 -0.99 26.32
CA GLU A 142 -9.08 0.37 26.15
C GLU A 142 -7.57 0.47 26.39
N GLN A 143 -7.08 -0.11 27.49
CA GLN A 143 -5.65 -0.07 27.82
C GLN A 143 -4.78 -0.72 26.75
N HIS A 144 -5.15 -1.93 26.30
CA HIS A 144 -4.35 -2.65 25.30
C HIS A 144 -4.51 -2.08 23.89
N ALA A 145 -5.66 -1.48 23.58
CA ALA A 145 -5.89 -0.83 22.30
C ALA A 145 -4.91 0.34 22.08
N VAL A 146 -4.60 1.12 23.13
CA VAL A 146 -3.59 2.20 23.05
C VAL A 146 -2.22 1.65 22.68
N GLU A 147 -1.74 0.62 23.38
CA GLU A 147 -0.43 0.00 23.12
C GLU A 147 -0.36 -0.64 21.73
N ILE A 148 -1.44 -1.28 21.28
CA ILE A 148 -1.54 -1.85 19.93
C ILE A 148 -1.52 -0.74 18.88
N MET A 149 -2.24 0.37 19.11
CA MET A 149 -2.28 1.49 18.16
C MET A 149 -0.92 2.16 18.01
N GLU A 150 -0.19 2.37 19.09
CA GLU A 150 1.19 2.90 19.01
C GLU A 150 2.08 1.99 18.14
N ALA A 151 1.99 0.67 18.33
CA ALA A 151 2.76 -0.28 17.52
C ALA A 151 2.31 -0.32 16.05
N ILE A 152 1.00 -0.20 15.78
CA ILE A 152 0.47 -0.05 14.43
C ILE A 152 1.04 1.21 13.78
N GLU A 153 1.03 2.35 14.47
CA GLU A 153 1.54 3.61 13.95
C GLU A 153 3.05 3.56 13.67
N ASP A 154 3.85 2.91 14.52
CA ASP A 154 5.26 2.65 14.23
C ASP A 154 5.43 1.83 12.94
N PHE A 155 4.57 0.82 12.75
CA PHE A 155 4.56 0.02 11.53
C PHE A 155 4.13 0.81 10.29
N LEU A 156 3.06 1.60 10.37
CA LEU A 156 2.62 2.43 9.25
C LEU A 156 3.68 3.48 8.88
N ALA A 157 4.30 4.12 9.88
CA ALA A 157 5.37 5.11 9.65
C ALA A 157 6.62 4.49 9.00
N SER A 158 6.79 3.17 9.07
CA SER A 158 7.87 2.46 8.38
C SER A 158 7.63 2.26 6.89
N TYR A 159 6.44 2.52 6.35
CA TYR A 159 6.15 2.24 4.94
C TYR A 159 6.96 3.15 4.02
N PRO A 160 7.53 2.64 2.92
CA PRO A 160 8.02 3.50 1.84
C PRO A 160 6.83 4.15 1.11
N LEU A 161 7.10 5.24 0.39
CA LEU A 161 6.08 6.01 -0.32
C LEU A 161 5.85 5.49 -1.75
N ALA A 162 6.88 4.92 -2.36
CA ALA A 162 6.83 4.44 -3.73
C ALA A 162 7.80 3.28 -3.96
N GLY A 163 7.66 2.63 -5.12
CA GLY A 163 8.61 1.69 -5.70
C GLY A 163 8.90 2.02 -7.17
N ILE A 164 10.07 1.63 -7.65
CA ILE A 164 10.47 1.76 -9.05
C ILE A 164 11.15 0.46 -9.50
N THR A 165 10.80 0.01 -10.70
CA THR A 165 11.39 -1.18 -11.33
C THR A 165 12.43 -0.80 -12.39
N PRO A 166 13.37 -1.70 -12.73
CA PRO A 166 14.36 -1.43 -13.79
C PRO A 166 13.77 -1.28 -15.19
N ASN A 167 12.55 -1.79 -15.40
CA ASN A 167 11.77 -1.59 -16.62
C ASN A 167 10.84 -0.36 -16.53
N ARG A 168 11.22 0.64 -15.72
CA ARG A 168 10.64 1.99 -15.68
C ARG A 168 9.15 2.02 -15.30
N VAL A 169 8.72 1.14 -14.38
CA VAL A 169 7.38 1.17 -13.80
C VAL A 169 7.42 1.78 -12.40
N PHE A 170 6.78 2.95 -12.25
CA PHE A 170 6.60 3.61 -10.97
C PHE A 170 5.36 3.08 -10.26
N LEU A 171 5.50 2.81 -8.97
CA LEU A 171 4.51 2.16 -8.13
C LEU A 171 4.28 3.04 -6.92
N SER A 172 3.07 3.48 -6.69
CA SER A 172 2.71 4.30 -5.53
C SER A 172 1.25 4.07 -5.23
N HIS A 173 0.80 4.49 -4.05
CA HIS A 173 -0.62 4.40 -3.75
C HIS A 173 -1.44 5.32 -4.66
N SER A 174 -0.96 6.54 -4.89
CA SER A 174 -1.49 7.47 -5.89
C SER A 174 -0.38 8.35 -6.47
N LEU A 175 -0.73 9.41 -7.20
CA LEU A 175 0.17 10.46 -7.69
C LEU A 175 -0.39 11.84 -7.31
N PRO A 176 0.44 12.91 -7.30
CA PRO A 176 -0.04 14.28 -7.13
C PRO A 176 -1.14 14.65 -8.14
N ASN A 177 -2.04 15.57 -7.79
CA ASN A 177 -2.88 16.18 -8.84
C ASN A 177 -2.04 17.09 -9.72
N PHE A 178 -2.42 17.22 -11.00
CA PHE A 178 -1.73 18.12 -11.92
C PHE A 178 -1.58 19.55 -11.40
N ARG A 179 -2.62 20.11 -10.76
CA ARG A 179 -2.59 21.45 -10.16
C ARG A 179 -1.59 21.61 -9.01
N ASP A 180 -1.22 20.51 -8.36
CA ASP A 180 -0.35 20.49 -7.19
C ASP A 180 1.12 20.34 -7.57
N LEU A 181 1.40 19.93 -8.82
CA LEU A 181 2.75 19.65 -9.34
C LEU A 181 3.76 20.80 -9.14
N PRO A 182 3.41 22.09 -9.31
CA PRO A 182 4.35 23.19 -9.05
C PRO A 182 4.83 23.28 -7.59
N ARG A 183 4.08 22.71 -6.65
CA ARG A 183 4.40 22.70 -5.22
C ARG A 183 4.97 21.35 -4.76
N PHE A 184 4.82 20.33 -5.58
CA PHE A 184 5.25 18.98 -5.26
C PHE A 184 6.77 18.88 -5.23
N ARG A 185 7.31 18.30 -4.16
CA ARG A 185 8.73 18.14 -3.93
C ARG A 185 9.11 16.66 -4.10
N PRO A 186 9.69 16.25 -5.24
CA PRO A 186 9.98 14.83 -5.49
C PRO A 186 11.09 14.28 -4.58
N ASP A 187 11.92 15.14 -4.00
CA ASP A 187 12.99 14.78 -3.06
C ASP A 187 12.50 14.18 -1.72
N ILE A 188 11.18 14.10 -1.49
CA ILE A 188 10.62 13.28 -0.41
C ILE A 188 10.99 11.79 -0.53
N LEU A 189 11.21 11.28 -1.75
CA LEU A 189 11.52 9.88 -1.99
C LEU A 189 12.96 9.50 -1.61
N ASP A 190 13.86 10.48 -1.56
CA ASP A 190 15.29 10.23 -1.27
C ASP A 190 15.60 10.14 0.23
N ARG A 191 14.60 10.37 1.09
CA ARG A 191 14.76 10.51 2.54
C ARG A 191 13.93 9.48 3.27
N VAL A 192 14.45 8.97 4.39
CA VAL A 192 13.61 8.28 5.39
C VAL A 192 12.93 9.37 6.22
N LEU A 193 11.61 9.42 6.16
CA LEU A 193 10.82 10.45 6.84
C LEU A 193 10.45 9.98 8.25
N SER A 194 10.58 10.87 9.23
CA SER A 194 10.01 10.67 10.56
C SER A 194 8.48 10.75 10.52
N ARG A 195 7.81 10.22 11.54
CA ARG A 195 6.34 10.31 11.69
C ARG A 195 5.81 11.74 11.60
N GLU A 196 6.52 12.71 12.19
CA GLU A 196 6.16 14.13 12.11
C GLU A 196 6.27 14.65 10.67
N GLN A 197 7.31 14.27 9.93
CA GLN A 197 7.47 14.66 8.54
C GLN A 197 6.39 14.03 7.65
N LEU A 198 6.07 12.75 7.84
CA LEU A 198 4.97 12.11 7.12
C LEU A 198 3.66 12.89 7.32
N ALA A 199 3.34 13.26 8.56
CA ALA A 199 2.09 13.97 8.87
C ALA A 199 2.03 15.42 8.36
N ARG A 200 3.18 16.10 8.19
CA ARG A 200 3.24 17.55 7.88
C ARG A 200 3.70 17.88 6.47
N ASP A 201 4.38 16.96 5.79
CA ASP A 201 4.93 17.22 4.46
C ASP A 201 3.80 17.18 3.42
N GLY A 202 3.51 18.35 2.86
CA GLY A 202 2.46 18.50 1.85
C GLY A 202 2.69 17.64 0.61
N SER A 203 3.93 17.28 0.28
CA SER A 203 4.22 16.44 -0.89
C SER A 203 3.89 14.98 -0.62
N VAL A 204 4.05 14.49 0.61
CA VAL A 204 3.58 13.15 1.01
C VAL A 204 2.08 13.06 0.85
N HIS A 205 1.35 14.07 1.36
CA HIS A 205 -0.10 14.16 1.18
C HIS A 205 -0.48 14.20 -0.30
N MET A 206 0.16 15.05 -1.11
CA MET A 206 -0.10 15.14 -2.56
C MET A 206 0.09 13.78 -3.25
N LEU A 207 1.18 13.07 -2.94
CA LEU A 207 1.51 11.79 -3.55
C LEU A 207 0.45 10.72 -3.28
N VAL A 208 -0.14 10.67 -2.09
CA VAL A 208 -1.11 9.61 -1.74
C VAL A 208 -2.57 9.99 -2.01
N TRP A 209 -2.90 11.26 -2.26
CA TRP A 209 -4.30 11.70 -2.37
C TRP A 209 -4.78 12.11 -3.77
N GLY A 210 -3.88 12.36 -4.73
CA GLY A 210 -4.32 12.90 -6.03
C GLY A 210 -5.18 11.92 -6.82
N ARG A 211 -6.02 12.43 -7.73
CA ARG A 211 -6.90 11.62 -8.60
C ARG A 211 -6.98 12.15 -10.03
N GLU A 212 -6.44 13.35 -10.28
CA GLU A 212 -6.44 13.99 -11.59
C GLU A 212 -5.08 13.79 -12.26
N HIS A 213 -4.97 12.76 -13.12
CA HIS A 213 -3.71 12.33 -13.72
C HIS A 213 -3.70 12.39 -15.26
N PRO A 214 -3.81 13.58 -15.87
CA PRO A 214 -3.75 13.73 -17.33
C PRO A 214 -2.38 13.36 -17.91
N ALA A 215 -2.32 13.15 -19.23
CA ALA A 215 -1.09 12.72 -19.91
C ALA A 215 0.12 13.63 -19.62
N GLU A 216 -0.09 14.94 -19.53
CA GLU A 216 0.95 15.92 -19.23
C GLU A 216 1.54 15.75 -17.81
N LEU A 217 0.72 15.34 -16.84
CA LEU A 217 1.23 15.00 -15.51
C LEU A 217 2.13 13.77 -15.59
N LEU A 218 1.66 12.71 -16.25
CA LEU A 218 2.36 11.43 -16.33
C LEU A 218 3.68 11.56 -17.11
N GLU A 219 3.73 12.44 -18.10
CA GLU A 219 4.96 12.81 -18.80
C GLU A 219 5.97 13.47 -17.86
N GLN A 220 5.56 14.51 -17.12
CA GLN A 220 6.46 15.23 -16.20
C GLN A 220 6.93 14.36 -15.04
N LEU A 221 6.04 13.55 -14.45
CA LEU A 221 6.44 12.58 -13.43
C LEU A 221 7.35 11.48 -14.00
N GLY A 222 7.18 11.13 -15.28
CA GLY A 222 8.03 10.17 -15.98
C GLY A 222 9.46 10.69 -16.13
N GLU A 223 9.62 11.97 -16.44
CA GLU A 223 10.93 12.64 -16.45
C GLU A 223 11.56 12.71 -15.06
N ILE A 224 10.77 13.03 -14.03
CA ILE A 224 11.24 13.15 -12.64
C ILE A 224 11.73 11.80 -12.09
N TYR A 225 10.97 10.72 -12.35
CA TYR A 225 11.21 9.41 -11.73
C TYR A 225 11.88 8.39 -12.64
N ASP A 226 12.23 8.79 -13.87
CA ASP A 226 12.71 7.89 -14.92
C ASP A 226 11.73 6.72 -15.18
N ALA A 227 10.44 7.06 -15.31
CA ALA A 227 9.34 6.12 -15.45
C ALA A 227 8.59 6.28 -16.78
N GLU A 228 8.17 5.17 -17.36
CA GLU A 228 7.31 5.13 -18.55
C GLU A 228 5.85 4.82 -18.18
N LEU A 229 5.66 3.90 -17.22
CA LEU A 229 4.37 3.44 -16.75
C LEU A 229 4.21 3.68 -15.24
N PHE A 230 2.97 3.84 -14.81
CA PHE A 230 2.56 4.06 -13.44
C PHE A 230 1.50 3.03 -13.05
N ILE A 231 1.63 2.45 -11.85
CA ILE A 231 0.58 1.61 -11.27
C ILE A 231 0.21 2.16 -9.90
N VAL A 232 -1.09 2.40 -9.70
CA VAL A 232 -1.66 3.01 -8.50
C VAL A 232 -2.90 2.28 -8.00
N GLY A 233 -3.37 2.66 -6.82
CA GLY A 233 -4.69 2.31 -6.27
C GLY A 233 -5.54 3.57 -6.08
N HIS A 234 -6.10 3.76 -4.88
CA HIS A 234 -6.83 4.95 -4.36
C HIS A 234 -8.15 5.30 -5.04
N GLN A 235 -8.27 5.00 -6.32
CA GLN A 235 -9.45 5.31 -7.12
C GLN A 235 -10.29 4.04 -7.25
N PRO A 236 -11.55 4.03 -6.76
CA PRO A 236 -12.39 2.84 -6.80
C PRO A 236 -12.59 2.30 -8.22
N GLN A 237 -12.36 1.00 -8.42
CA GLN A 237 -12.53 0.34 -9.71
C GLN A 237 -13.52 -0.81 -9.60
N ALA A 238 -14.80 -0.59 -9.95
CA ALA A 238 -15.85 -1.60 -9.79
C ALA A 238 -15.56 -2.94 -10.50
N THR A 239 -14.79 -2.89 -11.60
CA THR A 239 -14.34 -4.06 -12.38
C THR A 239 -12.89 -4.49 -12.08
N GLY A 240 -12.30 -3.95 -11.01
CA GLY A 240 -10.97 -4.27 -10.52
C GLY A 240 -9.86 -3.37 -11.06
N TYR A 241 -9.96 -2.84 -12.28
CA TYR A 241 -8.93 -1.95 -12.83
C TYR A 241 -9.44 -0.95 -13.87
N GLU A 242 -8.63 0.07 -14.13
CA GLU A 242 -8.78 1.01 -15.24
C GLU A 242 -7.41 1.36 -15.82
N VAL A 243 -7.36 1.63 -17.14
CA VAL A 243 -6.18 2.17 -17.83
C VAL A 243 -6.49 3.59 -18.26
N GLN A 244 -5.59 4.53 -17.93
CA GLN A 244 -5.69 5.92 -18.33
C GLN A 244 -4.42 6.33 -19.11
N GLU A 245 -4.61 7.11 -20.18
CA GLU A 245 -3.55 7.71 -21.00
C GLU A 245 -2.50 6.70 -21.55
N ASN A 246 -2.84 5.42 -21.62
CA ASN A 246 -1.94 4.29 -21.90
C ASN A 246 -0.65 4.25 -21.06
N ARG A 247 -0.64 4.93 -19.91
CA ARG A 247 0.53 5.08 -19.03
C ARG A 247 0.23 4.86 -17.56
N LEU A 248 -1.04 4.93 -17.15
CA LEU A 248 -1.48 4.71 -15.79
C LEU A 248 -2.39 3.48 -15.71
N LEU A 249 -2.07 2.54 -14.84
CA LEU A 249 -2.91 1.41 -14.46
C LEU A 249 -3.38 1.62 -13.02
N ILE A 250 -4.69 1.68 -12.83
CA ILE A 250 -5.32 1.78 -11.51
C ILE A 250 -5.83 0.39 -11.14
N LEU A 251 -5.52 -0.10 -9.93
CA LEU A 251 -5.96 -1.39 -9.42
C LEU A 251 -6.79 -1.24 -8.15
N ALA A 252 -7.83 -2.05 -8.01
CA ALA A 252 -8.61 -2.27 -6.79
C ALA A 252 -8.56 -3.75 -6.41
N SER A 253 -8.41 -4.05 -5.12
CA SER A 253 -8.27 -5.42 -4.59
C SER A 253 -9.25 -5.74 -3.45
N ASP A 254 -10.15 -4.81 -3.13
CA ASP A 254 -10.99 -4.78 -1.93
C ASP A 254 -12.40 -5.36 -2.11
N HIS A 255 -12.67 -6.01 -3.26
CA HIS A 255 -13.97 -6.60 -3.56
C HIS A 255 -13.88 -7.88 -4.41
N ASP A 256 -15.03 -8.51 -4.70
CA ASP A 256 -15.13 -9.79 -5.42
C ASP A 256 -14.64 -9.73 -6.89
N HIS A 257 -14.62 -8.53 -7.49
CA HIS A 257 -14.02 -8.27 -8.80
C HIS A 257 -12.63 -7.67 -8.70
N GLY A 258 -12.07 -7.59 -7.49
CA GLY A 258 -10.73 -7.07 -7.26
C GLY A 258 -9.68 -7.89 -8.00
N VAL A 259 -8.60 -7.23 -8.37
CA VAL A 259 -7.51 -7.82 -9.16
C VAL A 259 -6.15 -7.39 -8.64
N PHE A 260 -5.14 -8.12 -9.08
CA PHE A 260 -3.74 -7.73 -8.98
C PHE A 260 -3.07 -7.99 -10.34
N THR A 261 -1.90 -7.41 -10.57
CA THR A 261 -1.09 -7.70 -11.76
C THR A 261 0.29 -8.23 -11.38
N THR A 262 1.02 -8.75 -12.37
CA THR A 262 2.39 -9.21 -12.21
C THR A 262 3.30 -8.59 -13.26
N ILE A 263 4.48 -8.15 -12.82
CA ILE A 263 5.51 -7.56 -13.67
C ILE A 263 6.70 -8.52 -13.72
N ASP A 264 7.15 -8.88 -14.93
CA ASP A 264 8.44 -9.56 -15.11
C ASP A 264 9.54 -8.50 -15.07
N LEU A 265 10.35 -8.51 -14.01
CA LEU A 265 11.35 -7.46 -13.74
C LEU A 265 12.54 -7.50 -14.70
N GLY A 266 12.73 -8.62 -15.42
CA GLY A 266 13.86 -8.81 -16.35
C GLY A 266 13.51 -8.55 -17.80
N LYS A 267 12.28 -8.10 -18.11
CA LYS A 267 11.83 -7.87 -19.48
C LYS A 267 11.24 -6.48 -19.66
N PRO A 268 11.33 -5.92 -20.88
CA PRO A 268 10.52 -4.76 -21.26
C PRO A 268 9.04 -5.02 -20.98
N VAL A 269 8.32 -3.97 -20.61
CA VAL A 269 6.91 -4.03 -20.23
C VAL A 269 6.16 -2.91 -20.94
N THR A 270 4.97 -3.22 -21.44
CA THR A 270 4.02 -2.24 -21.97
C THR A 270 2.72 -2.30 -21.17
N MET A 271 1.86 -1.30 -21.33
CA MET A 271 0.54 -1.29 -20.67
C MET A 271 -0.30 -2.50 -21.06
N GLU A 272 -0.29 -2.90 -22.34
CA GLU A 272 -1.00 -4.08 -22.82
C GLU A 272 -0.51 -5.35 -22.14
N MET A 273 0.81 -5.49 -21.98
CA MET A 273 1.40 -6.62 -21.26
C MET A 273 1.00 -6.62 -19.77
N LEU A 274 0.92 -5.46 -19.12
CA LEU A 274 0.44 -5.38 -17.72
C LEU A 274 -1.01 -5.81 -17.61
N VAL A 275 -1.87 -5.36 -18.53
CA VAL A 275 -3.29 -5.71 -18.58
C VAL A 275 -3.48 -7.21 -18.84
N GLU A 276 -2.71 -7.80 -19.75
CA GLU A 276 -2.74 -9.26 -19.99
C GLU A 276 -2.33 -10.10 -18.76
N LYS A 277 -1.59 -9.52 -17.81
CA LYS A 277 -1.17 -10.18 -16.57
C LYS A 277 -2.10 -9.93 -15.40
N ILE A 278 -3.16 -9.15 -15.57
CA ILE A 278 -4.18 -8.94 -14.54
C ILE A 278 -4.84 -10.28 -14.19
N ARG A 279 -5.01 -10.51 -12.89
CA ARG A 279 -5.60 -11.72 -12.33
C ARG A 279 -6.66 -11.35 -11.31
N LEU A 280 -7.79 -12.04 -11.40
CA LEU A 280 -8.78 -12.09 -10.33
C LEU A 280 -8.23 -12.89 -9.15
N TYR A 281 -8.67 -12.53 -7.95
CA TYR A 281 -8.47 -13.37 -6.77
C TYR A 281 -9.40 -14.59 -6.85
N VAL A 282 -8.89 -15.72 -7.35
CA VAL A 282 -9.59 -17.02 -7.40
C VAL A 282 -9.16 -17.97 -6.30
#